data_AF-A0A7Y1ZEI7-F1
#
_entry.id   AF-A0A7Y1ZEI7-F1
#
_cell.length_a   1.000
_cell.length_b   1.000
_cell.length_c   1.000
_cell.angle_alpha   90.00
_cell.angle_beta   90.00
_cell.angle_gamma   90.00
#
_symmetry.space_group_name_H-M   'P 1'
#
loop_
_entity.id
_entity.type
_entity.pdbx_description
1 polymer ?
#
loop_
_entity_poly.entity_id
_entity_poly.type
_entity_poly.pdbx_seq_one_letter_code
_entity_poly.pdbx_strand_id
1 'polypeptide(L)'
;SEEDLAQGDARAVIANADTVIKRSYRVPWLAHTCMEPMNALAHFTTAGCEVWTGSQNPLGFKHAIAGALELDPEQVTLHQHMMGGGFGRRSRPDTAIQAARLSRATGHPVKLIWSREEDVRHDFYRPAVLSEFSAVLDDNGNPIAWENQFVDKHEPTEAPHILYDVPNQYVHYTDSPTHVPFGAWRSVDHSQHGFFTESFIDELAYEASKDPYQYRRDLLAHLPRQRAVLDKAAQAAGWDQPLGKGRGRGISLQQSFGTIVAEVVEVTVADGDLSVDRVVVAVDAGFAVSPDGLAAQMESGVVYGLTAALYGEISLENGAVQQGNFHDYSALRMDRAPVIETHIINSMEHWGGAGEPGTPGSAPALANAIYAATGIRIRELPIARYELGPASV
;
A
#
# COMPACT_ATOMS: atom_id res chain seq x y z
N SER A 1 -13.14 -17.43 12.46
CA SER A 1 -12.32 -17.05 11.31
C SER A 1 -12.75 -17.86 10.11
N GLU A 2 -12.65 -17.28 8.93
CA GLU A 2 -12.95 -17.89 7.63
C GLU A 2 -11.65 -18.23 6.91
N GLU A 3 -11.61 -19.37 6.23
CA GLU A 3 -10.45 -19.82 5.45
C GLU A 3 -10.34 -19.03 4.15
N ASP A 4 -9.14 -18.57 3.83
CA ASP A 4 -8.80 -17.91 2.56
C ASP A 4 -7.94 -18.82 1.67
N LEU A 5 -6.88 -19.40 2.24
CA LEU A 5 -5.98 -20.31 1.54
C LEU A 5 -5.57 -21.44 2.48
N ALA A 6 -5.65 -22.68 2.01
CA ALA A 6 -5.10 -23.84 2.69
C ALA A 6 -4.26 -24.67 1.70
N GLN A 7 -2.99 -24.89 2.04
CA GLN A 7 -2.06 -25.76 1.33
C GLN A 7 -1.32 -26.63 2.34
N GLY A 8 -1.27 -27.94 2.14
CA GLY A 8 -0.70 -28.85 3.15
C GLY A 8 -1.47 -28.79 4.47
N ASP A 9 -0.78 -28.96 5.60
CA ASP A 9 -1.37 -28.86 6.95
C ASP A 9 -0.51 -27.99 7.88
N ALA A 10 -0.56 -26.68 7.66
CA ALA A 10 0.27 -25.72 8.41
C ALA A 10 -0.01 -25.77 9.91
N ARG A 11 -1.28 -25.96 10.28
CA ARG A 11 -1.70 -26.01 11.69
C ARG A 11 -1.17 -27.25 12.40
N ALA A 12 -1.17 -28.42 11.76
CA ALA A 12 -0.56 -29.60 12.35
C ALA A 12 0.96 -29.42 12.49
N VAL A 13 1.65 -28.86 11.49
CA VAL A 13 3.11 -28.60 11.60
C VAL A 13 3.41 -27.63 12.74
N ILE A 14 2.68 -26.51 12.83
CA ILE A 14 2.84 -25.52 13.90
C ILE A 14 2.53 -26.11 15.28
N ALA A 15 1.48 -26.93 15.41
CA ALA A 15 1.10 -27.53 16.68
C ALA A 15 2.11 -28.56 17.21
N ASN A 16 2.87 -29.20 16.31
CA ASN A 16 3.85 -30.23 16.66
C ASN A 16 5.30 -29.71 16.67
N ALA A 17 5.53 -28.44 16.37
CA ALA A 17 6.88 -27.86 16.31
C ALA A 17 7.39 -27.47 17.70
N ASP A 18 8.67 -27.74 17.97
CA ASP A 18 9.33 -27.33 19.21
C ASP A 18 9.53 -25.81 19.28
N THR A 19 9.71 -25.15 18.14
CA THR A 19 9.90 -23.70 18.03
C THR A 19 8.96 -23.13 16.97
N VAL A 20 8.19 -22.11 17.36
CA VAL A 20 7.28 -21.39 16.46
C VAL A 20 7.61 -19.90 16.54
N ILE A 21 7.92 -19.30 15.40
CA ILE A 21 8.18 -17.87 15.28
C ILE A 21 6.84 -17.17 15.10
N LYS A 22 6.46 -16.31 16.05
CA LYS A 22 5.21 -15.54 16.00
C LYS A 22 5.46 -14.05 15.94
N ARG A 23 4.75 -13.33 15.07
CA ARG A 23 4.83 -11.86 14.91
C ARG A 23 3.46 -11.26 14.67
N SER A 24 3.30 -10.00 15.06
CA SER A 24 2.07 -9.24 14.86
C SER A 24 2.41 -7.91 14.20
N TYR A 25 1.67 -7.55 13.16
CA TYR A 25 1.87 -6.34 12.36
C TYR A 25 0.60 -5.51 12.29
N ARG A 26 0.76 -4.18 12.25
CA ARG A 26 -0.35 -3.24 12.26
C ARG A 26 -0.12 -2.08 11.31
N VAL A 27 -1.18 -1.69 10.61
CA VAL A 27 -1.22 -0.44 9.84
C VAL A 27 -2.41 0.42 10.29
N PRO A 28 -2.27 1.75 10.26
CA PRO A 28 -3.33 2.66 10.68
C PRO A 28 -4.30 2.95 9.53
N TRP A 29 -5.38 3.65 9.85
CA TRP A 29 -6.25 4.26 8.84
C TRP A 29 -5.46 5.31 8.06
N LEU A 30 -5.68 5.40 6.74
CA LEU A 30 -5.03 6.40 5.89
C LEU A 30 -6.04 7.18 5.06
N ALA A 31 -5.85 8.50 5.01
CA ALA A 31 -6.48 9.36 4.03
C ALA A 31 -5.69 9.36 2.71
N HIS A 32 -6.35 9.70 1.61
CA HIS A 32 -5.76 9.78 0.27
C HIS A 32 -4.97 11.06 0.05
N THR A 33 -5.49 12.17 0.59
CA THR A 33 -4.90 13.51 0.46
C THR A 33 -4.54 13.90 -0.99
N CYS A 34 -5.46 13.69 -1.93
CA CYS A 34 -5.31 14.20 -3.30
C CYS A 34 -5.05 15.71 -3.28
N MET A 35 -4.11 16.23 -4.06
CA MET A 35 -3.76 17.66 -4.00
C MET A 35 -4.94 18.57 -4.35
N GLU A 36 -5.82 18.14 -5.25
CA GLU A 36 -7.13 18.75 -5.48
C GLU A 36 -8.18 18.17 -4.50
N PRO A 37 -8.71 18.96 -3.55
CA PRO A 37 -9.80 18.53 -2.67
C PRO A 37 -11.04 18.07 -3.45
N MET A 38 -11.87 17.25 -2.82
CA MET A 38 -13.10 16.79 -3.46
C MET A 38 -14.00 17.96 -3.85
N ASN A 39 -14.49 17.92 -5.09
CA ASN A 39 -15.28 18.99 -5.68
C ASN A 39 -16.19 18.48 -6.80
N ALA A 40 -17.27 19.21 -7.02
CA ALA A 40 -18.15 19.05 -8.16
C ALA A 40 -18.92 20.34 -8.45
N LEU A 41 -19.17 20.63 -9.72
CA LEU A 41 -20.19 21.57 -10.15
C LEU A 41 -21.39 20.77 -10.67
N ALA A 42 -22.60 21.11 -10.24
CA ALA A 42 -23.82 20.49 -10.73
C ALA A 42 -24.86 21.53 -11.13
N HIS A 43 -25.64 21.21 -12.16
CA HIS A 43 -26.77 22.01 -12.61
C HIS A 43 -27.96 21.11 -12.91
N PHE A 44 -28.91 21.10 -11.99
CA PHE A 44 -30.18 20.40 -12.13
C PHE A 44 -31.24 21.33 -12.74
N THR A 45 -31.95 20.84 -13.74
CA THR A 45 -33.07 21.54 -14.40
C THR A 45 -34.24 20.59 -14.62
N THR A 46 -35.33 21.07 -15.19
CA THR A 46 -36.45 20.21 -15.61
C THR A 46 -36.09 19.22 -16.70
N ALA A 47 -34.98 19.43 -17.43
CA ALA A 47 -34.52 18.53 -18.49
C ALA A 47 -33.63 17.40 -17.98
N GLY A 48 -33.06 17.52 -16.78
CA GLY A 48 -32.08 16.57 -16.25
C GLY A 48 -31.02 17.24 -15.37
N CYS A 49 -29.88 16.57 -15.19
CA CYS A 49 -28.76 17.07 -14.39
C CYS A 49 -27.44 17.00 -15.18
N GLU A 50 -26.73 18.11 -15.23
CA GLU A 50 -25.34 18.15 -15.69
C GLU A 50 -24.39 18.24 -14.50
N VAL A 51 -23.27 17.51 -14.55
CA VAL A 51 -22.25 17.53 -13.49
C VAL A 51 -20.86 17.60 -14.10
N TRP A 52 -20.03 18.51 -13.61
CA TRP A 52 -18.61 18.66 -13.99
C TRP A 52 -17.74 18.28 -12.80
N THR A 53 -16.93 17.23 -12.95
CA THR A 53 -15.97 16.79 -11.93
C THR A 53 -14.94 15.84 -12.55
N GLY A 54 -13.81 15.64 -11.86
CA GLY A 54 -12.86 14.59 -12.20
C GLY A 54 -13.21 13.29 -11.45
N SER A 55 -13.45 12.20 -12.19
CA SER A 55 -13.82 10.88 -11.65
C SER A 55 -12.89 9.77 -12.14
N GLN A 56 -12.69 8.73 -11.32
CA GLN A 56 -12.05 7.47 -11.74
C GLN A 56 -13.03 6.48 -12.36
N ASN A 57 -14.35 6.69 -12.21
CA ASN A 57 -15.40 5.86 -12.79
C ASN A 57 -16.57 6.74 -13.29
N PRO A 58 -16.42 7.39 -14.46
CA PRO A 58 -17.41 8.35 -14.97
C PRO A 58 -18.81 7.73 -15.15
N LEU A 59 -18.88 6.49 -15.65
CA LEU A 59 -20.16 5.80 -15.83
C LEU A 59 -20.80 5.46 -14.48
N GLY A 60 -20.03 4.98 -13.50
CA GLY A 60 -20.53 4.73 -12.16
C GLY A 60 -21.09 6.00 -11.49
N PHE A 61 -20.39 7.13 -11.65
CA PHE A 61 -20.85 8.42 -11.14
C PHE A 61 -22.18 8.84 -11.76
N LYS A 62 -22.30 8.75 -13.09
CA LYS A 62 -23.54 9.04 -13.82
C LYS A 62 -24.73 8.26 -13.26
N HIS A 63 -24.58 6.95 -13.08
CA HIS A 63 -25.64 6.10 -12.51
C HIS A 63 -25.97 6.45 -11.06
N ALA A 64 -24.94 6.71 -10.24
CA ALA A 64 -25.13 7.06 -8.83
C ALA A 64 -25.85 8.40 -8.65
N ILE A 65 -25.54 9.40 -9.48
CA ILE A 65 -26.24 10.69 -9.52
C ILE A 65 -27.69 10.51 -9.96
N ALA A 66 -27.93 9.73 -11.02
CA ALA A 66 -29.28 9.44 -11.52
C ALA A 66 -30.15 8.79 -10.44
N GLY A 67 -29.64 7.74 -9.77
CA GLY A 67 -30.33 7.10 -8.66
C GLY A 67 -30.57 8.05 -7.48
N ALA A 68 -29.60 8.91 -7.14
CA ALA A 68 -29.74 9.88 -6.05
C ALA A 68 -30.75 11.01 -6.32
N LEU A 69 -31.09 11.25 -7.59
CA LEU A 69 -32.05 12.25 -8.05
C LEU A 69 -33.38 11.65 -8.54
N GLU A 70 -33.51 10.32 -8.55
CA GLU A 70 -34.67 9.61 -9.12
C GLU A 70 -34.88 9.96 -10.61
N LEU A 71 -33.78 10.01 -11.36
CA LEU A 71 -33.76 10.21 -12.81
C LEU A 71 -33.35 8.94 -13.54
N ASP A 72 -33.69 8.85 -14.82
CA ASP A 72 -33.05 7.89 -15.72
C ASP A 72 -31.58 8.29 -15.97
N PRO A 73 -30.64 7.34 -16.14
CA PRO A 73 -29.24 7.67 -16.43
C PRO A 73 -29.09 8.60 -17.64
N GLU A 74 -29.91 8.46 -18.68
CA GLU A 74 -29.90 9.28 -19.89
C GLU A 74 -30.16 10.76 -19.62
N GLN A 75 -30.82 11.09 -18.51
CA GLN A 75 -31.07 12.46 -18.06
C GLN A 75 -29.90 13.06 -17.28
N VAL A 76 -28.81 12.31 -17.08
CA VAL A 76 -27.61 12.78 -16.40
C VAL A 76 -26.45 12.85 -17.38
N THR A 77 -25.84 14.02 -17.50
CA THR A 77 -24.59 14.21 -18.25
C THR A 77 -23.45 14.48 -17.28
N LEU A 78 -22.45 13.60 -17.27
CA LEU A 78 -21.20 13.81 -16.53
C LEU A 78 -20.12 14.32 -17.49
N HIS A 79 -19.67 15.54 -17.26
CA HIS A 79 -18.55 16.17 -17.93
C HIS A 79 -17.26 15.84 -17.18
N GLN A 80 -16.53 14.84 -17.70
CA GLN A 80 -15.26 14.39 -17.12
C GLN A 80 -14.19 15.47 -17.30
N HIS A 81 -13.60 15.91 -16.18
CA HIS A 81 -12.46 16.81 -16.17
C HIS A 81 -11.16 16.10 -15.76
N MET A 82 -10.03 16.75 -16.05
CA MET A 82 -8.75 16.41 -15.43
C MET A 82 -8.87 16.49 -13.91
N MET A 83 -8.18 15.61 -13.19
CA MET A 83 -8.20 15.54 -11.73
C MET A 83 -6.80 15.68 -11.14
N GLY A 84 -6.68 16.46 -10.06
CA GLY A 84 -5.46 16.66 -9.29
C GLY A 84 -5.20 15.53 -8.29
N GLY A 85 -5.24 14.29 -8.80
CA GLY A 85 -5.09 13.06 -8.01
C GLY A 85 -6.43 12.41 -7.66
N GLY A 86 -6.38 11.10 -7.43
CA GLY A 86 -7.54 10.29 -7.03
C GLY A 86 -7.13 9.19 -6.07
N PHE A 87 -6.16 8.36 -6.46
CA PHE A 87 -5.59 7.28 -5.62
C PHE A 87 -6.66 6.33 -5.03
N GLY A 88 -7.83 6.26 -5.67
CA GLY A 88 -9.01 5.52 -5.22
C GLY A 88 -10.11 6.41 -4.63
N ARG A 89 -9.80 7.59 -4.08
CA ARG A 89 -10.79 8.53 -3.53
C ARG A 89 -11.87 8.96 -4.53
N ARG A 90 -11.46 9.23 -5.77
CA ARG A 90 -12.35 9.68 -6.85
C ARG A 90 -13.08 8.53 -7.55
N SER A 91 -13.07 7.34 -6.96
CA SER A 91 -14.03 6.27 -7.27
C SER A 91 -15.37 6.46 -6.53
N ARG A 92 -15.41 7.34 -5.51
CA ARG A 92 -16.60 7.64 -4.70
C ARG A 92 -17.34 8.87 -5.24
N PRO A 93 -18.64 8.79 -5.57
CA PRO A 93 -19.41 9.87 -6.19
C PRO A 93 -20.07 10.83 -5.18
N ASP A 94 -19.70 10.75 -3.90
CA ASP A 94 -20.37 11.41 -2.78
C ASP A 94 -20.48 12.93 -2.95
N THR A 95 -19.40 13.62 -3.32
CA THR A 95 -19.43 15.08 -3.54
C THR A 95 -20.23 15.49 -4.78
N ALA A 96 -20.22 14.67 -5.83
CA ALA A 96 -21.03 14.89 -7.02
C ALA A 96 -22.53 14.75 -6.72
N ILE A 97 -22.90 13.75 -5.92
CA ILE A 97 -24.28 13.55 -5.45
C ILE A 97 -24.72 14.72 -4.56
N GLN A 98 -23.87 15.19 -3.65
CA GLN A 98 -24.16 16.35 -2.80
C GLN A 98 -24.43 17.61 -3.64
N ALA A 99 -23.54 17.94 -4.58
CA ALA A 99 -23.71 19.09 -5.46
C ALA A 99 -25.01 18.99 -6.29
N ALA A 100 -25.31 17.81 -6.83
CA ALA A 100 -26.52 17.58 -7.62
C ALA A 100 -27.81 17.76 -6.80
N ARG A 101 -27.85 17.22 -5.57
CA ARG A 101 -28.98 17.40 -4.65
C ARG A 101 -29.17 18.86 -4.23
N LEU A 102 -28.07 19.56 -3.95
CA LEU A 102 -28.10 20.99 -3.61
C LEU A 102 -28.59 21.83 -4.80
N SER A 103 -28.14 21.51 -6.01
CA SER A 103 -28.61 22.19 -7.22
C SER A 103 -30.12 22.00 -7.42
N ARG A 104 -30.65 20.78 -7.23
CA ARG A 104 -32.08 20.50 -7.27
C ARG A 104 -32.86 21.28 -6.21
N ALA A 105 -32.36 21.29 -4.97
CA ALA A 105 -33.04 21.95 -3.85
C ALA A 105 -33.06 23.48 -3.98
N THR A 106 -32.03 24.06 -4.57
CA THR A 106 -31.89 25.52 -4.72
C THR A 106 -32.42 26.05 -6.04
N GLY A 107 -32.54 25.21 -7.07
CA GLY A 107 -32.90 25.63 -8.43
C GLY A 107 -31.79 26.40 -9.17
N HIS A 108 -30.55 26.34 -8.68
CA HIS A 108 -29.40 27.07 -9.24
C HIS A 108 -28.22 26.11 -9.49
N PRO A 109 -27.28 26.45 -10.39
CA PRO A 109 -26.00 25.77 -10.46
C PRO A 109 -25.25 25.85 -9.12
N VAL A 110 -24.75 24.72 -8.62
CA VAL A 110 -24.01 24.63 -7.36
C VAL A 110 -22.60 24.13 -7.61
N LYS A 111 -21.61 24.97 -7.28
CA LYS A 111 -20.21 24.57 -7.18
C LYS A 111 -19.89 24.22 -5.73
N LEU A 112 -19.65 22.94 -5.46
CA LEU A 112 -19.23 22.44 -4.16
C LEU A 112 -17.72 22.15 -4.20
N ILE A 113 -16.99 22.68 -3.23
CA ILE A 113 -15.58 22.37 -2.98
C ILE A 113 -15.47 22.15 -1.48
N TRP A 114 -14.96 21.00 -1.06
CA TRP A 114 -14.63 20.77 0.34
C TRP A 114 -13.37 21.54 0.72
N SER A 115 -13.32 22.05 1.95
CA SER A 115 -12.06 22.43 2.58
C SER A 115 -11.14 21.21 2.69
N ARG A 116 -9.84 21.42 2.90
CA ARG A 116 -8.93 20.29 3.14
C ARG A 116 -9.31 19.53 4.41
N GLU A 117 -9.76 20.25 5.43
CA GLU A 117 -10.22 19.71 6.69
C GLU A 117 -11.42 18.79 6.53
N GLU A 118 -12.39 19.16 5.70
CA GLU A 118 -13.51 18.28 5.34
C GLU A 118 -13.05 17.10 4.50
N ASP A 119 -12.15 17.32 3.53
CA ASP A 119 -11.60 16.28 2.67
C ASP A 119 -10.88 15.16 3.44
N VAL A 120 -10.06 15.52 4.43
CA VAL A 120 -9.37 14.55 5.29
C VAL A 120 -10.35 13.88 6.25
N ARG A 121 -11.28 14.62 6.88
CA ARG A 121 -12.17 14.07 7.93
C ARG A 121 -13.37 13.28 7.39
N HIS A 122 -13.75 13.50 6.15
CA HIS A 122 -14.83 12.80 5.45
C HIS A 122 -14.30 11.92 4.31
N ASP A 123 -13.06 11.46 4.45
CA ASP A 123 -12.47 10.51 3.50
C ASP A 123 -13.14 9.12 3.60
N PHE A 124 -12.91 8.30 2.58
CA PHE A 124 -13.12 6.86 2.61
C PHE A 124 -11.77 6.19 2.83
N TYR A 125 -11.39 6.02 4.09
CA TYR A 125 -10.03 5.68 4.48
C TYR A 125 -9.58 4.31 3.97
N ARG A 126 -8.25 4.13 3.80
CA ARG A 126 -7.67 2.78 3.83
C ARG A 126 -7.88 2.19 5.23
N PRO A 127 -8.31 0.93 5.37
CA PRO A 127 -8.56 0.36 6.68
C PRO A 127 -7.31 0.24 7.56
N ALA A 128 -7.50 0.39 8.87
CA ALA A 128 -6.53 -0.06 9.84
C ALA A 128 -6.65 -1.58 9.99
N VAL A 129 -5.54 -2.29 9.83
CA VAL A 129 -5.53 -3.76 9.82
C VAL A 129 -4.44 -4.28 10.74
N LEU A 130 -4.79 -5.34 11.45
CA LEU A 130 -3.91 -6.19 12.25
C LEU A 130 -3.73 -7.52 11.51
N SER A 131 -2.49 -8.01 11.45
CA SER A 131 -2.18 -9.33 10.92
C SER A 131 -1.19 -10.05 11.84
N GLU A 132 -1.51 -11.28 12.20
CA GLU A 132 -0.71 -12.17 13.03
C GLU A 132 -0.13 -13.31 12.18
N PHE A 133 1.18 -13.51 12.30
CA PHE A 133 1.90 -14.56 11.60
C PHE A 133 2.47 -15.59 12.57
N SER A 134 2.48 -16.84 12.12
CA SER A 134 3.24 -17.93 12.72
C SER A 134 4.02 -18.67 11.64
N ALA A 135 5.27 -19.03 11.91
CA ALA A 135 6.06 -19.88 11.03
C ALA A 135 6.91 -20.89 11.79
N VAL A 136 7.25 -21.98 11.10
CA VAL A 136 8.19 -23.00 11.55
C VAL A 136 9.28 -23.13 10.49
N LEU A 137 10.53 -23.16 10.92
CA LEU A 137 11.69 -23.37 10.05
C LEU A 137 12.23 -24.80 10.21
N ASP A 138 12.77 -25.38 9.14
CA ASP A 138 13.56 -26.62 9.21
C ASP A 138 15.00 -26.36 9.72
N ASP A 139 15.78 -27.43 9.87
CA ASP A 139 17.19 -27.36 10.30
C ASP A 139 18.09 -26.55 9.35
N ASN A 140 17.66 -26.34 8.10
CA ASN A 140 18.36 -25.50 7.13
C ASN A 140 17.85 -24.05 7.14
N GLY A 141 16.94 -23.69 8.04
CA GLY A 141 16.33 -22.37 8.15
C GLY A 141 15.28 -22.07 7.07
N ASN A 142 14.77 -23.05 6.33
CA ASN A 142 13.72 -22.86 5.34
C ASN A 142 12.34 -22.92 6.00
N PRO A 143 11.38 -22.07 5.61
CA PRO A 143 10.04 -22.11 6.18
C PRO A 143 9.29 -23.34 5.69
N ILE A 144 8.84 -24.18 6.63
CA ILE A 144 8.06 -25.39 6.35
C ILE A 144 6.58 -25.25 6.71
N ALA A 145 6.23 -24.23 7.52
CA ALA A 145 4.84 -23.85 7.77
C ALA A 145 4.71 -22.34 7.89
N TRP A 146 3.60 -21.81 7.39
CA TRP A 146 3.22 -20.40 7.45
C TRP A 146 1.73 -20.28 7.75
N GLU A 147 1.38 -19.60 8.83
CA GLU A 147 0.02 -19.20 9.13
C GLU A 147 -0.07 -17.67 9.18
N ASN A 148 -1.09 -17.10 8.52
CA ASN A 148 -1.43 -15.69 8.56
C ASN A 148 -2.91 -15.55 8.95
N GLN A 149 -3.18 -14.88 10.07
CA GLN A 149 -4.51 -14.43 10.44
C GLN A 149 -4.59 -12.90 10.33
N PHE A 150 -5.61 -12.37 9.64
CA PHE A 150 -5.81 -10.93 9.56
C PHE A 150 -7.28 -10.52 9.74
N VAL A 151 -7.52 -9.22 9.88
CA VAL A 151 -8.88 -8.66 9.99
C VAL A 151 -9.36 -8.11 8.66
N ASP A 152 -10.64 -8.34 8.37
CA ASP A 152 -11.39 -7.82 7.21
C ASP A 152 -10.74 -8.07 5.84
N LYS A 153 -11.16 -9.13 5.17
CA LYS A 153 -10.71 -9.43 3.79
C LYS A 153 -11.43 -8.56 2.76
N HIS A 154 -10.65 -7.86 1.95
CA HIS A 154 -11.16 -7.10 0.80
C HIS A 154 -10.46 -7.55 -0.50
N GLU A 155 -10.31 -6.62 -1.45
CA GLU A 155 -9.79 -6.86 -2.79
C GLU A 155 -8.37 -6.30 -2.94
N PRO A 156 -7.56 -6.84 -3.86
CA PRO A 156 -7.76 -8.11 -4.54
C PRO A 156 -7.68 -9.30 -3.57
N THR A 157 -8.48 -10.34 -3.82
CA THR A 157 -8.58 -11.51 -2.93
C THR A 157 -7.25 -12.22 -2.65
N GLU A 158 -6.28 -12.10 -3.56
CA GLU A 158 -4.95 -12.70 -3.50
C GLU A 158 -3.91 -11.87 -2.74
N ALA A 159 -4.25 -10.66 -2.28
CA ALA A 159 -3.33 -9.78 -1.56
C ALA A 159 -2.60 -10.42 -0.37
N PRO A 160 -3.21 -11.30 0.46
CA PRO A 160 -2.52 -11.94 1.58
C PRO A 160 -1.67 -13.17 1.18
N HIS A 161 -1.69 -13.59 -0.09
CA HIS A 161 -0.96 -14.79 -0.55
C HIS A 161 0.52 -14.49 -0.74
N ILE A 162 1.37 -15.50 -0.52
CA ILE A 162 2.84 -15.34 -0.60
C ILE A 162 3.41 -15.96 -1.89
N LEU A 163 4.51 -15.38 -2.37
CA LEU A 163 5.25 -15.87 -3.56
C LEU A 163 6.27 -16.97 -3.21
N TYR A 164 6.55 -17.15 -1.93
CA TYR A 164 7.65 -17.98 -1.44
C TYR A 164 7.24 -19.45 -1.35
N ASP A 165 8.17 -20.35 -1.69
CA ASP A 165 7.94 -21.79 -1.55
C ASP A 165 7.87 -22.17 -0.07
N VAL A 166 6.64 -22.30 0.42
CA VAL A 166 6.32 -22.84 1.75
C VAL A 166 5.34 -23.98 1.56
N PRO A 167 5.69 -25.22 1.94
CA PRO A 167 4.88 -26.40 1.61
C PRO A 167 3.54 -26.42 2.36
N ASN A 168 3.50 -25.88 3.59
CA ASN A 168 2.30 -25.83 4.41
C ASN A 168 1.90 -24.38 4.69
N GLN A 169 0.76 -23.95 4.15
CA GLN A 169 0.24 -22.58 4.29
C GLN A 169 -1.20 -22.60 4.79
N TYR A 170 -1.50 -21.68 5.69
CA TYR A 170 -2.86 -21.43 6.14
C TYR A 170 -3.10 -19.93 6.31
N VAL A 171 -3.90 -19.35 5.41
CA VAL A 171 -4.31 -17.95 5.45
C VAL A 171 -5.79 -17.91 5.81
N HIS A 172 -6.14 -17.12 6.82
CA HIS A 172 -7.52 -16.97 7.27
C HIS A 172 -7.77 -15.56 7.80
N TYR A 173 -9.04 -15.17 7.84
CA TYR A 173 -9.42 -13.84 8.29
C TYR A 173 -10.59 -13.87 9.25
N THR A 174 -10.82 -12.74 9.91
CA THR A 174 -12.00 -12.53 10.76
C THR A 174 -12.57 -11.14 10.49
N ASP A 175 -13.87 -11.08 10.26
CA ASP A 175 -14.56 -9.80 10.07
C ASP A 175 -14.67 -9.03 11.37
N SER A 176 -14.42 -7.73 11.29
CA SER A 176 -14.51 -6.75 12.36
C SER A 176 -15.33 -5.56 11.88
N PRO A 177 -16.68 -5.62 11.97
CA PRO A 177 -17.55 -4.55 11.50
C PRO A 177 -17.18 -3.19 12.07
N THR A 178 -17.12 -2.18 11.20
CA THR A 178 -16.75 -0.81 11.54
C THR A 178 -17.73 0.21 10.97
N HIS A 179 -17.91 1.32 11.68
CA HIS A 179 -18.68 2.47 11.20
C HIS A 179 -17.82 3.51 10.48
N VAL A 180 -16.50 3.31 10.43
CA VAL A 180 -15.57 4.19 9.74
C VAL A 180 -15.71 3.96 8.23
N PRO A 181 -16.01 4.99 7.42
CA PRO A 181 -16.08 4.83 5.97
C PRO A 181 -14.73 4.42 5.41
N PHE A 182 -14.70 3.36 4.60
CA PHE A 182 -13.47 2.89 3.97
C PHE A 182 -13.61 2.78 2.45
N GLY A 183 -12.49 2.84 1.74
CA GLY A 183 -12.46 2.78 0.29
C GLY A 183 -11.15 2.24 -0.25
N ALA A 184 -11.13 1.99 -1.56
CA ALA A 184 -9.89 1.69 -2.26
C ALA A 184 -8.94 2.87 -2.07
N TRP A 185 -7.78 2.59 -1.49
CA TRP A 185 -6.60 3.44 -1.46
C TRP A 185 -5.56 2.80 -2.37
N ARG A 186 -4.55 3.53 -2.86
CA ARG A 186 -3.61 3.01 -3.88
C ARG A 186 -3.04 1.63 -3.52
N SER A 187 -3.25 0.65 -4.40
CA SER A 187 -2.88 -0.76 -4.22
C SER A 187 -3.73 -1.56 -3.24
N VAL A 188 -4.86 -1.00 -2.81
CA VAL A 188 -5.91 -1.64 -2.00
C VAL A 188 -5.30 -2.50 -0.88
N ASP A 189 -5.60 -3.79 -0.80
CA ASP A 189 -5.08 -4.68 0.25
C ASP A 189 -3.59 -5.04 0.09
N HIS A 190 -3.04 -5.02 -1.14
CA HIS A 190 -1.60 -5.20 -1.34
C HIS A 190 -0.77 -4.13 -0.60
N SER A 191 -1.29 -2.91 -0.45
CA SER A 191 -0.58 -1.84 0.29
C SER A 191 -0.37 -2.15 1.77
N GLN A 192 -1.10 -3.12 2.32
CA GLN A 192 -1.06 -3.54 3.73
C GLN A 192 -0.34 -4.87 3.85
N HIS A 193 -0.77 -5.87 3.07
CA HIS A 193 -0.17 -7.21 3.08
C HIS A 193 1.26 -7.23 2.57
N GLY A 194 1.63 -6.30 1.68
CA GLY A 194 3.03 -6.12 1.28
C GLY A 194 3.92 -5.82 2.48
N PHE A 195 3.51 -4.89 3.36
CA PHE A 195 4.25 -4.59 4.60
C PHE A 195 4.34 -5.81 5.52
N PHE A 196 3.24 -6.52 5.72
CA PHE A 196 3.15 -7.65 6.63
C PHE A 196 4.04 -8.83 6.18
N THR A 197 3.83 -9.30 4.95
CA THR A 197 4.52 -10.46 4.39
C THR A 197 6.00 -10.20 4.22
N GLU A 198 6.38 -9.04 3.67
CA GLU A 198 7.79 -8.74 3.37
C GLU A 198 8.60 -8.33 4.61
N SER A 199 7.95 -7.85 5.67
CA SER A 199 8.64 -7.68 6.96
C SER A 199 8.83 -9.04 7.63
N PHE A 200 7.82 -9.92 7.59
CA PHE A 200 7.92 -11.22 8.24
C PHE A 200 8.94 -12.15 7.58
N ILE A 201 8.97 -12.22 6.24
CA ILE A 201 9.97 -13.04 5.54
C ILE A 201 11.40 -12.53 5.78
N ASP A 202 11.58 -11.21 5.99
CA ASP A 202 12.87 -10.64 6.39
C ASP A 202 13.27 -11.12 7.78
N GLU A 203 12.35 -11.09 8.75
CA GLU A 203 12.61 -11.63 10.08
C GLU A 203 12.97 -13.12 10.05
N LEU A 204 12.29 -13.93 9.23
CA LEU A 204 12.63 -15.34 9.06
C LEU A 204 14.05 -15.53 8.50
N ALA A 205 14.51 -14.66 7.59
CA ALA A 205 15.88 -14.70 7.10
C ALA A 205 16.90 -14.49 8.24
N TYR A 206 16.65 -13.52 9.13
CA TYR A 206 17.53 -13.27 10.28
C TYR A 206 17.48 -14.39 11.33
N GLU A 207 16.31 -14.97 11.60
CA GLU A 207 16.18 -16.15 12.49
C GLU A 207 16.94 -17.35 11.90
N ALA A 208 16.93 -17.50 10.57
CA ALA A 208 17.73 -18.49 9.83
C ALA A 208 19.21 -18.12 9.70
N SER A 209 19.65 -16.95 10.19
CA SER A 209 21.00 -16.41 9.99
C SER A 209 21.43 -16.34 8.52
N LYS A 210 20.50 -16.01 7.63
CA LYS A 210 20.69 -15.88 6.18
C LYS A 210 20.54 -14.42 5.74
N ASP A 211 21.25 -14.09 4.65
CA ASP A 211 21.06 -12.80 3.98
C ASP A 211 19.60 -12.68 3.46
N PRO A 212 18.89 -11.56 3.75
CA PRO A 212 17.47 -11.45 3.38
C PRO A 212 17.17 -11.44 1.88
N TYR A 213 18.11 -10.98 1.04
CA TYR A 213 17.95 -11.06 -0.42
C TYR A 213 18.15 -12.50 -0.88
N GLN A 214 19.23 -13.16 -0.47
CA GLN A 214 19.50 -14.54 -0.86
C GLN A 214 18.43 -15.50 -0.35
N TYR A 215 17.87 -15.25 0.85
CA TYR A 215 16.78 -16.04 1.41
C TYR A 215 15.53 -16.01 0.51
N ARG A 216 15.06 -14.82 0.14
CA ARG A 216 13.95 -14.66 -0.82
C ARG A 216 14.26 -15.32 -2.15
N ARG A 217 15.47 -15.11 -2.66
CA ARG A 217 15.93 -15.64 -3.94
C ARG A 217 15.91 -17.17 -4.00
N ASP A 218 16.28 -17.83 -2.91
CA ASP A 218 16.24 -19.31 -2.81
C ASP A 218 14.79 -19.81 -2.77
N LEU A 219 13.92 -19.16 -1.99
CA LEU A 219 12.49 -19.50 -1.89
C LEU A 219 11.71 -19.22 -3.18
N LEU A 220 12.25 -18.38 -4.07
CA LEU A 220 11.71 -18.07 -5.40
C LEU A 220 12.32 -18.91 -6.52
N ALA A 221 13.05 -20.00 -6.21
CA ALA A 221 13.68 -20.83 -7.24
C ALA A 221 12.69 -21.37 -8.30
N HIS A 222 11.43 -21.56 -7.92
CA HIS A 222 10.34 -22.01 -8.80
C HIS A 222 9.70 -20.88 -9.63
N LEU A 223 10.10 -19.62 -9.41
CA LEU A 223 9.55 -18.41 -10.03
C LEU A 223 10.66 -17.56 -10.68
N PRO A 224 11.19 -17.98 -11.84
CA PRO A 224 12.34 -17.33 -12.47
C PRO A 224 12.10 -15.86 -12.85
N ARG A 225 10.85 -15.48 -13.19
CA ARG A 225 10.50 -14.10 -13.53
C ARG A 225 10.60 -13.18 -12.31
N GLN A 226 9.99 -13.60 -11.20
CA GLN A 226 10.02 -12.90 -9.92
C GLN A 226 11.45 -12.76 -9.40
N ARG A 227 12.22 -13.86 -9.49
CA ARG A 227 13.64 -13.86 -9.15
C ARG A 227 14.45 -12.90 -10.02
N ALA A 228 14.17 -12.80 -11.32
CA ALA A 228 14.86 -11.85 -12.19
C ALA A 228 14.62 -10.38 -11.78
N VAL A 229 13.41 -10.04 -11.33
CA VAL A 229 13.09 -8.70 -10.80
C VAL A 229 13.83 -8.44 -9.49
N LEU A 230 13.81 -9.41 -8.55
CA LEU A 230 14.55 -9.33 -7.29
C LEU A 230 16.06 -9.15 -7.51
N ASP A 231 16.66 -9.99 -8.35
CA ASP A 231 18.09 -9.95 -8.68
C ASP A 231 18.46 -8.62 -9.35
N LYS A 232 17.58 -8.07 -10.21
CA LYS A 232 17.80 -6.77 -10.85
C LYS A 232 17.84 -5.61 -9.84
N ALA A 233 16.92 -5.59 -8.88
CA ALA A 233 16.90 -4.56 -7.84
C ALA A 233 18.14 -4.67 -6.93
N ALA A 234 18.47 -5.88 -6.47
CA ALA A 234 19.66 -6.12 -5.64
C ALA A 234 20.95 -5.72 -6.35
N GLN A 235 21.10 -6.09 -7.64
CA GLN A 235 22.27 -5.72 -8.45
C GLN A 235 22.40 -4.20 -8.61
N ALA A 236 21.30 -3.52 -8.97
CA ALA A 236 21.30 -2.07 -9.19
C ALA A 236 21.52 -1.26 -7.89
N ALA A 237 21.01 -1.77 -6.76
CA ALA A 237 21.31 -1.20 -5.44
C ALA A 237 22.75 -1.45 -5.00
N GLY A 238 23.44 -2.42 -5.61
CA GLY A 238 24.76 -2.85 -5.19
C GLY A 238 24.69 -3.57 -3.84
N TRP A 239 23.72 -4.46 -3.65
CA TRP A 239 23.39 -5.14 -2.38
C TRP A 239 24.63 -5.61 -1.59
N ASP A 240 25.56 -6.29 -2.27
CA ASP A 240 26.78 -6.86 -1.67
C ASP A 240 27.85 -5.82 -1.30
N GLN A 241 27.67 -4.54 -1.66
CA GLN A 241 28.62 -3.49 -1.30
C GLN A 241 28.38 -3.08 0.16
N PRO A 242 29.44 -3.05 1.00
CA PRO A 242 29.28 -2.68 2.41
C PRO A 242 28.82 -1.23 2.55
N LEU A 243 27.93 -1.01 3.52
CA LEU A 243 27.50 0.32 3.93
C LEU A 243 28.25 0.79 5.18
N GLY A 244 28.35 2.11 5.33
CA GLY A 244 28.94 2.73 6.52
C GLY A 244 28.10 2.50 7.78
N LYS A 245 28.67 2.82 8.96
CA LYS A 245 27.95 2.73 10.24
C LYS A 245 26.66 3.56 10.21
N GLY A 246 25.59 3.02 10.79
CA GLY A 246 24.28 3.68 10.85
C GLY A 246 23.52 3.70 9.53
N ARG A 247 24.02 2.99 8.50
CA ARG A 247 23.35 2.86 7.20
C ARG A 247 22.86 1.44 7.01
N GLY A 248 21.75 1.29 6.31
CA GLY A 248 21.11 0.00 6.09
C GLY A 248 20.45 -0.09 4.73
N ARG A 249 20.35 -1.33 4.22
CA ARG A 249 19.57 -1.70 3.04
C ARG A 249 18.46 -2.65 3.45
N GLY A 250 17.26 -2.41 2.95
CA GLY A 250 16.14 -3.33 3.05
C GLY A 250 15.59 -3.61 1.67
N ILE A 251 15.16 -4.85 1.45
CA ILE A 251 14.62 -5.31 0.17
C ILE A 251 13.21 -5.85 0.36
N SER A 252 12.37 -5.67 -0.65
CA SER A 252 11.05 -6.29 -0.75
C SER A 252 10.76 -6.74 -2.18
N LEU A 253 9.84 -7.70 -2.33
CA LEU A 253 9.30 -8.12 -3.61
C LEU A 253 7.78 -8.26 -3.50
N GLN A 254 7.05 -7.69 -4.45
CA GLN A 254 5.60 -7.75 -4.50
C GLN A 254 5.12 -8.00 -5.93
N GLN A 255 4.10 -8.83 -6.07
CA GLN A 255 3.34 -8.98 -7.30
C GLN A 255 1.91 -8.48 -7.05
N SER A 256 1.49 -7.49 -7.82
CA SER A 256 0.13 -6.95 -7.73
C SER A 256 -0.33 -6.52 -9.11
N PHE A 257 -1.62 -6.74 -9.39
CA PHE A 257 -2.25 -6.34 -10.66
C PHE A 257 -1.47 -6.84 -11.91
N GLY A 258 -0.89 -8.05 -11.85
CA GLY A 258 -0.10 -8.66 -12.93
C GLY A 258 1.32 -8.13 -13.12
N THR A 259 1.75 -7.17 -12.30
CA THR A 259 3.09 -6.57 -12.33
C THR A 259 3.91 -7.01 -11.14
N ILE A 260 5.20 -7.27 -11.37
CA ILE A 260 6.15 -7.64 -10.32
C ILE A 260 7.06 -6.44 -10.06
N VAL A 261 7.22 -6.06 -8.80
CA VAL A 261 8.07 -4.96 -8.36
C VAL A 261 8.96 -5.42 -7.21
N ALA A 262 10.26 -5.16 -7.31
CA ALA A 262 11.20 -5.26 -6.21
C ALA A 262 11.73 -3.87 -5.86
N GLU A 263 11.78 -3.55 -4.58
CA GLU A 263 12.31 -2.28 -4.08
C GLU A 263 13.46 -2.55 -3.11
N VAL A 264 14.57 -1.81 -3.28
CA VAL A 264 15.64 -1.72 -2.29
C VAL A 264 15.70 -0.29 -1.77
N VAL A 265 15.52 -0.13 -0.46
CA VAL A 265 15.60 1.15 0.23
C VAL A 265 16.94 1.24 0.96
N GLU A 266 17.69 2.32 0.73
CA GLU A 266 18.86 2.69 1.54
C GLU A 266 18.49 3.80 2.52
N VAL A 267 18.87 3.61 3.78
CA VAL A 267 18.66 4.60 4.84
C VAL A 267 19.96 4.96 5.54
N THR A 268 19.98 6.15 6.12
CA THR A 268 20.94 6.57 7.14
C THR A 268 20.19 6.93 8.41
N VAL A 269 20.61 6.38 9.54
CA VAL A 269 20.16 6.75 10.89
C VAL A 269 21.35 7.32 11.66
N ALA A 270 21.29 8.61 11.96
CA ALA A 270 22.33 9.33 12.69
C ALA A 270 21.70 10.10 13.85
N ASP A 271 22.17 9.87 15.07
CA ASP A 271 21.65 10.52 16.29
C ASP A 271 20.12 10.39 16.46
N GLY A 272 19.54 9.30 15.95
CA GLY A 272 18.10 9.03 15.95
C GLY A 272 17.33 9.62 14.76
N ASP A 273 17.94 10.51 13.98
CA ASP A 273 17.33 11.07 12.78
C ASP A 273 17.45 10.09 11.61
N LEU A 274 16.30 9.80 10.99
CA LEU A 274 16.19 8.95 9.80
C LEU A 274 16.24 9.77 8.51
N SER A 275 17.09 9.35 7.58
CA SER A 275 17.09 9.77 6.17
C SER A 275 16.82 8.56 5.29
N VAL A 276 15.88 8.70 4.35
CA VAL A 276 15.73 7.77 3.23
C VAL A 276 16.57 8.32 2.09
N ASP A 277 17.71 7.68 1.83
CA ASP A 277 18.73 8.25 0.95
C ASP A 277 18.41 7.93 -0.52
N ARG A 278 18.01 6.69 -0.77
CA ARG A 278 17.87 6.13 -2.12
C ARG A 278 16.86 4.99 -2.15
N VAL A 279 16.08 4.90 -3.22
CA VAL A 279 15.20 3.76 -3.52
C VAL A 279 15.47 3.27 -4.93
N VAL A 280 15.87 2.01 -5.05
CA VAL A 280 16.02 1.33 -6.33
C VAL A 280 14.80 0.46 -6.56
N VAL A 281 14.12 0.69 -7.69
CA VAL A 281 12.93 -0.06 -8.09
C VAL A 281 13.29 -0.89 -9.33
N ALA A 282 13.08 -2.20 -9.29
CA ALA A 282 13.01 -3.02 -10.49
C ALA A 282 11.55 -3.41 -10.74
N VAL A 283 11.09 -3.27 -11.98
CA VAL A 283 9.70 -3.55 -12.35
C VAL A 283 9.62 -4.39 -13.62
N ASP A 284 8.76 -5.40 -13.60
CA ASP A 284 8.34 -6.17 -14.77
C ASP A 284 6.81 -6.15 -14.87
N ALA A 285 6.30 -5.32 -15.78
CA ALA A 285 4.87 -5.21 -16.10
C ALA A 285 4.48 -6.00 -17.36
N GLY A 286 5.33 -6.94 -17.81
CA GLY A 286 5.21 -7.59 -19.11
C GLY A 286 5.78 -6.69 -20.20
N PHE A 287 4.94 -5.79 -20.73
CA PHE A 287 5.34 -4.80 -21.74
C PHE A 287 5.08 -3.38 -21.28
N ALA A 288 6.14 -2.58 -21.15
CA ALA A 288 6.04 -1.16 -20.83
C ALA A 288 5.67 -0.34 -22.08
N VAL A 289 4.37 -0.11 -22.30
CA VAL A 289 3.85 0.69 -23.42
C VAL A 289 4.45 2.10 -23.44
N SER A 290 4.56 2.73 -22.27
CA SER A 290 5.25 4.00 -22.07
C SER A 290 6.26 3.82 -20.94
N PRO A 291 7.56 3.62 -21.25
CA PRO A 291 8.58 3.44 -20.24
C PRO A 291 8.67 4.62 -19.26
N ASP A 292 8.62 5.85 -19.77
CA ASP A 292 8.64 7.06 -18.93
C ASP A 292 7.40 7.15 -18.03
N GLY A 293 6.22 6.78 -18.57
CA GLY A 293 4.99 6.74 -17.79
C GLY A 293 5.00 5.66 -16.71
N LEU A 294 5.57 4.49 -17.01
CA LEU A 294 5.74 3.41 -16.03
C LEU A 294 6.72 3.84 -14.93
N ALA A 295 7.85 4.44 -15.28
CA ALA A 295 8.82 4.96 -14.32
C ALA A 295 8.19 6.02 -13.40
N ALA A 296 7.47 6.98 -13.96
CA ALA A 296 6.77 8.00 -13.17
C ALA A 296 5.71 7.40 -12.21
N GLN A 297 5.04 6.31 -12.60
CA GLN A 297 4.12 5.60 -11.70
C GLN A 297 4.83 4.87 -10.57
N MET A 298 5.99 4.25 -10.84
CA MET A 298 6.80 3.61 -9.81
C MET A 298 7.34 4.64 -8.82
N GLU A 299 7.93 5.72 -9.31
CA GLU A 299 8.42 6.84 -8.49
C GLU A 299 7.31 7.44 -7.64
N SER A 300 6.13 7.65 -8.21
CA SER A 300 4.95 8.11 -7.49
C SER A 300 4.50 7.09 -6.43
N GLY A 301 4.53 5.79 -6.74
CA GLY A 301 4.21 4.71 -5.80
C GLY A 301 5.13 4.71 -4.60
N VAL A 302 6.44 4.84 -4.84
CA VAL A 302 7.47 4.93 -3.79
C VAL A 302 7.20 6.13 -2.88
N VAL A 303 7.02 7.32 -3.43
CA VAL A 303 6.76 8.53 -2.61
C VAL A 303 5.48 8.39 -1.79
N TYR A 304 4.43 7.79 -2.36
CA TYR A 304 3.14 7.59 -1.69
C TYR A 304 3.24 6.52 -0.58
N GLY A 305 3.92 5.41 -0.84
CA GLY A 305 4.19 4.34 0.12
C GLY A 305 5.10 4.78 1.27
N LEU A 306 6.18 5.51 0.98
CA LEU A 306 7.06 6.10 1.99
C LEU A 306 6.33 7.14 2.83
N THR A 307 5.47 7.97 2.23
CA THR A 307 4.63 8.92 2.98
C THR A 307 3.77 8.20 4.01
N ALA A 308 3.07 7.14 3.58
CA ALA A 308 2.26 6.31 4.47
C ALA A 308 3.09 5.65 5.58
N ALA A 309 4.24 5.07 5.24
CA ALA A 309 5.10 4.39 6.20
C ALA A 309 5.73 5.34 7.23
N LEU A 310 6.17 6.52 6.80
CA LEU A 310 6.86 7.48 7.66
C LEU A 310 5.88 8.25 8.56
N TYR A 311 4.74 8.69 8.03
CA TYR A 311 3.88 9.69 8.68
C TYR A 311 2.39 9.35 8.70
N GLY A 312 1.92 8.47 7.81
CA GLY A 312 0.50 8.30 7.54
C GLY A 312 -0.27 7.72 8.73
N GLU A 313 -1.16 8.52 9.31
CA GLU A 313 -2.03 8.08 10.39
C GLU A 313 -3.30 8.92 10.50
N ILE A 314 -4.45 8.27 10.36
CA ILE A 314 -5.75 8.76 10.81
C ILE A 314 -6.11 8.06 12.11
N SER A 315 -6.29 8.86 13.15
CA SER A 315 -6.70 8.41 14.49
C SER A 315 -8.12 8.85 14.79
N LEU A 316 -8.81 8.06 15.62
CA LEU A 316 -10.20 8.28 16.02
C LEU A 316 -10.26 8.45 17.53
N GLU A 317 -10.86 9.56 17.98
CA GLU A 317 -11.13 9.81 19.39
C GLU A 317 -12.61 10.20 19.54
N ASN A 318 -13.33 9.55 20.46
CA ASN A 318 -14.75 9.80 20.72
C ASN A 318 -15.63 9.78 19.44
N GLY A 319 -15.29 8.91 18.48
CA GLY A 319 -15.99 8.77 17.20
C GLY A 319 -15.66 9.83 16.14
N ALA A 320 -14.66 10.67 16.37
CA ALA A 320 -14.24 11.73 15.45
C ALA A 320 -12.78 11.56 15.01
N VAL A 321 -12.54 11.87 13.73
CA VAL A 321 -11.20 11.89 13.12
C VAL A 321 -10.43 13.10 13.64
N GLN A 322 -9.22 12.85 14.18
CA GLN A 322 -8.41 13.91 14.80
C GLN A 322 -7.73 14.79 13.75
N GLN A 323 -7.03 14.15 12.83
CA GLN A 323 -6.27 14.83 11.78
C GLN A 323 -7.19 15.56 10.79
N GLY A 324 -6.74 16.70 10.27
CA GLY A 324 -7.52 17.49 9.33
C GLY A 324 -6.76 18.01 8.12
N ASN A 325 -5.43 18.20 8.18
CA ASN A 325 -4.71 18.85 7.10
C ASN A 325 -3.20 18.53 7.16
N PHE A 326 -2.38 19.04 6.24
CA PHE A 326 -0.96 18.72 6.14
C PHE A 326 -0.07 19.19 7.31
N HIS A 327 -0.62 19.90 8.29
CA HIS A 327 0.09 20.25 9.52
C HIS A 327 0.00 19.15 10.59
N ASP A 328 -1.04 18.31 10.54
CA ASP A 328 -1.26 17.19 11.47
C ASP A 328 -1.38 15.82 10.78
N TYR A 329 -1.51 15.78 9.45
CA TYR A 329 -1.38 14.61 8.58
C TYR A 329 -0.31 14.88 7.51
N SER A 330 0.95 14.68 7.90
CA SER A 330 2.11 15.07 7.09
C SER A 330 2.30 14.20 5.84
N ALA A 331 2.98 14.77 4.84
CA ALA A 331 3.43 14.07 3.64
C ALA A 331 4.94 14.20 3.45
N LEU A 332 5.55 13.26 2.72
CA LEU A 332 6.96 13.37 2.36
C LEU A 332 7.20 14.65 1.54
N ARG A 333 8.15 15.47 2.00
CA ARG A 333 8.51 16.74 1.37
C ARG A 333 9.73 16.58 0.47
N MET A 334 9.87 17.50 -0.48
CA MET A 334 10.91 17.45 -1.51
C MET A 334 12.34 17.44 -0.93
N ASP A 335 12.57 18.10 0.20
CA ASP A 335 13.86 18.15 0.91
C ASP A 335 14.22 16.83 1.62
N ARG A 336 13.24 15.93 1.80
CA ARG A 336 13.39 14.61 2.42
C ARG A 336 13.11 13.46 1.45
N ALA A 337 12.79 13.76 0.20
CA ALA A 337 12.52 12.75 -0.81
C ALA A 337 13.83 12.04 -1.21
N PRO A 338 13.83 10.70 -1.31
CA PRO A 338 15.01 9.95 -1.72
C PRO A 338 15.32 10.16 -3.20
N VAL A 339 16.55 9.82 -3.59
CA VAL A 339 16.84 9.55 -5.00
C VAL A 339 16.14 8.26 -5.41
N ILE A 340 15.31 8.28 -6.46
CA ILE A 340 14.60 7.09 -6.94
C ILE A 340 15.16 6.68 -8.30
N GLU A 341 15.53 5.40 -8.44
CA GLU A 341 16.03 4.81 -9.68
C GLU A 341 15.07 3.71 -10.14
N THR A 342 14.46 3.86 -11.32
CA THR A 342 13.55 2.83 -11.87
C THR A 342 14.22 2.02 -12.98
N HIS A 343 14.25 0.70 -12.82
CA HIS A 343 14.76 -0.26 -13.80
C HIS A 343 13.62 -1.10 -14.36
N ILE A 344 13.27 -0.86 -15.61
CA ILE A 344 12.19 -1.59 -16.30
C ILE A 344 12.76 -2.84 -16.98
N ILE A 345 12.14 -3.98 -16.71
CA ILE A 345 12.33 -5.24 -17.42
C ILE A 345 11.15 -5.42 -18.37
N ASN A 346 11.42 -5.40 -19.67
CA ASN A 346 10.44 -5.73 -20.71
C ASN A 346 10.51 -7.22 -21.02
N SER A 347 9.83 -8.03 -20.20
CA SER A 347 9.82 -9.50 -20.35
C SER A 347 8.95 -9.99 -21.52
N MET A 348 8.03 -9.15 -22.01
CA MET A 348 7.00 -9.51 -22.98
C MET A 348 5.98 -10.56 -22.48
N GLU A 349 5.95 -10.79 -21.17
CA GLU A 349 4.94 -11.60 -20.49
C GLU A 349 3.57 -10.91 -20.49
N HIS A 350 2.56 -11.55 -19.87
CA HIS A 350 1.24 -10.95 -19.70
C HIS A 350 1.32 -9.54 -19.10
N TRP A 351 0.50 -8.63 -19.66
CA TRP A 351 0.56 -7.22 -19.32
C TRP A 351 -0.08 -6.97 -17.96
N GLY A 352 0.69 -6.37 -17.06
CA GLY A 352 0.20 -5.93 -15.77
C GLY A 352 -0.17 -4.45 -15.74
N GLY A 353 -0.69 -3.99 -14.60
CA GLY A 353 -0.98 -2.59 -14.33
C GLY A 353 0.28 -1.79 -13.97
N ALA A 354 0.23 -0.47 -14.12
CA ALA A 354 1.33 0.43 -13.73
C ALA A 354 0.99 1.32 -12.51
N GLY A 355 -0.30 1.62 -12.32
CA GLY A 355 -0.74 2.70 -11.42
C GLY A 355 -0.55 2.45 -9.93
N GLU A 356 -0.52 1.20 -9.51
CA GLU A 356 -0.53 0.75 -8.12
C GLU A 356 0.73 -0.04 -7.70
N PRO A 357 1.35 -0.87 -8.55
CA PRO A 357 2.37 -1.84 -8.12
C PRO A 357 3.62 -1.29 -7.44
N GLY A 358 3.97 -0.01 -7.61
CA GLY A 358 5.14 0.60 -6.96
C GLY A 358 4.92 1.09 -5.53
N THR A 359 3.75 0.84 -4.93
CA THR A 359 3.41 1.29 -3.56
C THR A 359 3.64 0.21 -2.49
N PRO A 360 3.25 -1.07 -2.73
CA PRO A 360 3.31 -2.12 -1.69
C PRO A 360 4.71 -2.43 -1.14
N GLY A 361 5.76 -2.27 -1.96
CA GLY A 361 7.13 -2.63 -1.60
C GLY A 361 7.83 -1.63 -0.69
N SER A 362 7.36 -0.38 -0.63
CA SER A 362 8.11 0.71 -0.02
C SER A 362 8.16 0.63 1.51
N ALA A 363 7.02 0.36 2.15
CA ALA A 363 6.93 0.25 3.60
C ALA A 363 7.80 -0.89 4.18
N PRO A 364 7.74 -2.15 3.69
CA PRO A 364 8.57 -3.23 4.20
C PRO A 364 10.06 -3.02 3.89
N ALA A 365 10.41 -2.57 2.68
CA ALA A 365 11.81 -2.30 2.34
C ALA A 365 12.41 -1.21 3.25
N LEU A 366 11.64 -0.17 3.56
CA LEU A 366 12.06 0.86 4.52
C LEU A 366 12.23 0.29 5.94
N ALA A 367 11.26 -0.47 6.45
CA ALA A 367 11.33 -1.07 7.79
C ALA A 367 12.54 -2.02 7.91
N ASN A 368 12.80 -2.82 6.89
CA ASN A 368 13.94 -3.74 6.83
C ASN A 368 15.27 -2.97 6.76
N ALA A 369 15.32 -1.84 6.05
CA ALA A 369 16.51 -0.99 5.98
C ALA A 369 16.82 -0.33 7.34
N ILE A 370 15.79 0.12 8.06
CA ILE A 370 15.93 0.65 9.43
C ILE A 370 16.47 -0.43 10.35
N TYR A 371 15.95 -1.65 10.28
CA TYR A 371 16.47 -2.76 11.08
C TYR A 371 17.94 -3.04 10.75
N ALA A 372 18.32 -3.09 9.47
CA ALA A 372 19.73 -3.30 9.09
C ALA A 372 20.66 -2.19 9.62
N ALA A 373 20.16 -0.95 9.71
CA ALA A 373 20.92 0.19 10.23
C ALA A 373 21.01 0.24 11.77
N THR A 374 19.98 -0.24 12.48
CA THR A 374 19.77 0.06 13.92
C THR A 374 19.54 -1.16 14.82
N GLY A 375 19.11 -2.29 14.25
CA GLY A 375 18.60 -3.45 14.99
C GLY A 375 17.18 -3.29 15.53
N ILE A 376 16.49 -2.17 15.25
CA ILE A 376 15.12 -1.91 15.72
C ILE A 376 14.12 -2.45 14.69
N ARG A 377 13.21 -3.33 15.13
CA ARG A 377 12.14 -3.87 14.27
C ARG A 377 10.89 -2.99 14.35
N ILE A 378 10.44 -2.54 13.18
CA ILE A 378 9.18 -1.82 13.01
C ILE A 378 8.11 -2.82 12.60
N ARG A 379 7.06 -2.95 13.41
CA ARG A 379 5.92 -3.86 13.13
C ARG A 379 4.58 -3.14 13.13
N GLU A 380 4.53 -1.91 13.63
CA GLU A 380 3.37 -1.04 13.57
C GLU A 380 3.78 0.23 12.81
N LEU A 381 2.96 0.66 11.85
CA LEU A 381 3.15 1.94 11.17
C LEU A 381 2.29 3.03 11.85
N PRO A 382 2.70 4.31 11.79
CA PRO A 382 3.87 4.86 11.08
C PRO A 382 5.17 4.87 11.89
N ILE A 383 6.31 4.97 11.18
CA ILE A 383 7.68 5.01 11.73
C ILE A 383 7.91 6.25 12.61
N ALA A 384 7.23 7.36 12.37
CA ALA A 384 7.33 8.57 13.21
C ALA A 384 7.01 8.34 14.69
N ARG A 385 6.41 7.20 15.06
CA ARG A 385 6.16 6.80 16.45
C ARG A 385 7.38 6.18 17.15
N TYR A 386 8.47 5.92 16.44
CA TYR A 386 9.62 5.20 16.95
C TYR A 386 10.79 6.14 17.24
N GLU A 387 11.48 5.87 18.36
CA GLU A 387 12.80 6.44 18.64
C GLU A 387 13.87 5.53 18.03
N LEU A 388 14.61 6.03 17.03
CA LEU A 388 15.61 5.26 16.29
C LEU A 388 17.05 5.49 16.77
N GLY A 389 17.22 6.23 17.86
CA GLY A 389 18.51 6.45 18.52
C GLY A 389 18.89 5.28 19.45
N PRO A 390 20.15 5.22 19.93
CA PRO A 390 20.49 4.29 20.99
C PRO A 390 19.58 4.57 22.20
N ALA A 391 18.93 3.52 22.73
CA ALA A 391 18.13 3.64 23.94
C ALA A 391 18.97 4.36 25.01
N SER A 392 18.46 5.45 25.56
CA SER A 392 19.10 6.13 26.68
C SER A 392 19.26 5.12 27.82
N VAL A 393 20.51 4.73 28.09
CA VAL A 393 20.90 3.78 29.15
C VAL A 393 20.59 4.37 30.52
#